data_AF-A0A8J9TTU7-F1
#
_entry.id   AF-A0A8J9TTU7-F1
#
_cell.length_a   1.000
_cell.length_b   1.000
_cell.length_c   1.000
_cell.angle_alpha   90.00
_cell.angle_beta   90.00
_cell.angle_gamma   90.00
#
_symmetry.space_group_name_H-M   'P 1'
#
loop_
_entity.id
_entity.type
_entity.pdbx_description
1 polymer ?
#
loop_
_entity_poly.entity_id
_entity_poly.type
_entity_poly.pdbx_seq_one_letter_code
_entity_poly.pdbx_strand_id
1 'polypeptide(L)'
;MKVLLHYEDNEDSSLHKSLKITLPKSWKTGPTSRLLTQFLESYNANESFRSNPLTEATMHLETRSISTESGPTVSGRVALASDAVVVDVIADRADIYIVHGPSRTLQDMADEVAEAKRQKAERLKGSVACLHFGCQNRFPKGGPYPDCRYHKAPPVFHETAKFWSCCPNKKAYDWETFQAIPGCETGTCTDVREEGDDGKQFLGGSDLREKTEAVPLKSIDDFNKAQTSGEAAPILERLETVLLQLGVEKELFQQVVHGMKVNLEAQTANEAELMEAVKNELGGKLKAAIKAVAVEQLRIK
;
A
#
# COMPACT_ATOMS: atom_id res chain seq x y z
N MET A 1 19.91 -14.52 34.74
CA MET A 1 20.16 -13.58 33.64
C MET A 1 21.54 -13.02 33.86
N LYS A 2 22.43 -13.17 32.90
CA LYS A 2 23.77 -12.61 32.92
C LYS A 2 23.83 -11.54 31.83
N VAL A 3 24.49 -10.44 32.09
CA VAL A 3 24.69 -9.37 31.10
C VAL A 3 26.15 -8.93 31.16
N LEU A 4 26.66 -8.43 30.04
CA LEU A 4 28.01 -7.89 29.94
C LEU A 4 27.91 -6.41 29.62
N LEU A 5 28.45 -5.57 30.50
CA LEU A 5 28.42 -4.12 30.36
C LEU A 5 29.79 -3.66 29.87
N HIS A 6 29.82 -2.88 28.79
CA HIS A 6 31.03 -2.39 28.13
C HIS A 6 31.03 -0.88 28.07
N TYR A 7 32.09 -0.27 28.56
CA TYR A 7 32.42 1.12 28.28
C TYR A 7 33.73 1.18 27.51
N GLU A 8 33.70 1.90 26.40
CA GLU A 8 34.85 2.19 25.56
C GLU A 8 34.93 3.71 25.41
N ASP A 9 36.01 4.30 25.93
CA ASP A 9 36.32 5.70 25.71
C ASP A 9 36.88 5.88 24.28
N ASN A 10 36.51 7.00 23.64
CA ASN A 10 36.86 7.27 22.24
C ASN A 10 38.32 7.68 22.06
N GLU A 11 38.96 8.22 23.10
CA GLU A 11 40.30 8.79 23.06
C GLU A 11 41.31 7.92 23.79
N ASP A 12 40.90 7.30 24.90
CA ASP A 12 41.80 6.55 25.78
C ASP A 12 41.35 5.11 26.02
N SER A 13 42.00 4.17 25.32
CA SER A 13 41.81 2.73 25.51
C SER A 13 42.09 2.23 26.93
N SER A 14 42.89 2.96 27.73
CA SER A 14 43.17 2.58 29.12
C SER A 14 41.97 2.78 30.04
N LEU A 15 40.99 3.59 29.62
CA LEU A 15 39.73 3.84 30.32
C LEU A 15 38.63 2.83 29.96
N HIS A 16 38.93 1.84 29.11
CA HIS A 16 37.97 0.81 28.73
C HIS A 16 37.67 -0.11 29.92
N LYS A 17 36.39 -0.39 30.13
CA LYS A 17 35.97 -1.29 31.22
C LYS A 17 34.84 -2.19 30.78
N SER A 18 35.02 -3.49 31.02
CA SER A 18 33.97 -4.50 30.87
C SER A 18 33.61 -5.11 32.22
N LEU A 19 32.31 -5.20 32.51
CA LEU A 19 31.79 -5.74 33.77
C LEU A 19 30.73 -6.81 33.49
N LYS A 20 30.99 -8.03 33.94
CA LYS A 20 30.05 -9.14 33.86
C LYS A 20 29.19 -9.20 35.12
N ILE A 21 27.89 -9.03 34.98
CA ILE A 21 26.95 -9.05 36.11
C ILE A 21 25.99 -10.23 35.99
N THR A 22 25.81 -10.96 37.08
CA THR A 22 24.70 -11.92 37.21
C THR A 22 23.56 -11.23 37.94
N LEU A 23 22.45 -10.97 37.24
CA LEU A 23 21.35 -10.14 37.73
C LEU A 23 20.49 -10.87 38.79
N PRO A 24 20.32 -10.29 40.00
CA PRO A 24 19.37 -10.75 40.99
C PRO A 24 17.92 -10.71 40.47
N LYS A 25 17.02 -11.49 41.09
CA LYS A 25 15.61 -11.57 40.66
C LYS A 25 14.91 -10.21 40.72
N SER A 26 15.21 -9.38 41.73
CA SER A 26 14.64 -8.04 41.93
C SER A 26 15.09 -7.01 40.88
N TRP A 27 16.16 -7.28 40.13
CA TRP A 27 16.68 -6.37 39.11
C TRP A 27 16.12 -6.68 37.73
N LYS A 28 15.75 -7.94 37.47
CA LYS A 28 15.14 -8.34 36.19
C LYS A 28 13.84 -7.60 35.90
N THR A 29 13.05 -7.36 36.94
CA THR A 29 11.78 -6.61 36.87
C THR A 29 11.96 -5.13 37.22
N GLY A 30 13.20 -4.67 37.42
CA GLY A 30 13.53 -3.29 37.73
C GLY A 30 13.88 -2.50 36.47
N PRO A 31 14.09 -1.18 36.63
CA PRO A 31 14.47 -0.30 35.53
C PRO A 31 15.92 -0.57 35.08
N THR A 32 16.21 -0.33 33.81
CA THR A 32 17.56 -0.47 33.24
C THR A 32 18.56 0.49 33.89
N SER A 33 18.13 1.64 34.41
CA SER A 33 18.96 2.63 35.10
C SER A 33 19.83 2.03 36.21
N ARG A 34 19.33 1.01 36.92
CA ARG A 34 20.09 0.29 37.96
C ARG A 34 21.38 -0.34 37.44
N LEU A 35 21.37 -0.79 36.18
CA LEU A 35 22.55 -1.37 35.53
C LEU A 35 23.61 -0.29 35.29
N LEU A 36 23.18 0.90 34.87
CA LEU A 36 24.06 2.04 34.68
C LEU A 36 24.65 2.50 36.01
N THR A 37 23.83 2.72 37.04
CA THR A 37 24.29 3.09 38.39
C THR A 37 25.34 2.11 38.91
N GLN A 38 25.05 0.80 38.84
CA GLN A 38 25.98 -0.24 39.30
C GLN A 38 27.31 -0.24 38.54
N PHE A 39 27.27 0.04 37.23
CA PHE A 39 28.48 0.14 36.43
C PHE A 39 29.31 1.35 36.82
N LEU A 40 28.68 2.52 36.93
CA LEU A 40 29.34 3.79 37.27
C LEU A 40 29.96 3.74 38.66
N GLU A 41 29.25 3.19 39.66
CA GLU A 41 29.79 2.96 40.99
C GLU A 41 31.05 2.08 40.94
N SER A 42 30.99 0.97 40.20
CA SER A 42 32.14 0.09 40.04
C SER A 42 33.29 0.78 39.30
N TYR A 43 32.98 1.59 38.28
CA TYR A 43 33.96 2.30 37.45
C TYR A 43 34.68 3.37 38.27
N ASN A 44 33.93 4.28 38.90
CA ASN A 44 34.47 5.39 39.68
C ASN A 44 35.18 4.94 40.96
N ALA A 45 34.85 3.77 41.50
CA ALA A 45 35.56 3.18 42.65
C ALA A 45 36.95 2.62 42.29
N ASN A 46 37.25 2.40 41.00
CA ASN A 46 38.55 1.89 40.59
C ASN A 46 39.57 3.04 40.48
N GLU A 47 40.70 2.90 41.15
CA GLU A 47 41.78 3.90 41.17
C GLU A 47 42.28 4.26 39.78
N SER A 48 42.28 3.32 38.84
CA SER A 48 42.72 3.54 37.45
C SER A 48 41.85 4.54 36.69
N PHE A 49 40.60 4.77 37.11
CA PHE A 49 39.64 5.60 36.38
C PHE A 49 39.27 6.89 37.11
N ARG A 50 39.86 7.15 38.29
CA ARG A 50 39.48 8.26 39.17
C ARG A 50 39.70 9.65 38.55
N SER A 51 40.62 9.75 37.60
CA SER A 51 40.92 10.98 36.86
C SER A 51 39.81 11.39 35.88
N ASN A 52 38.97 10.45 35.44
CA ASN A 52 37.87 10.69 34.51
C ASN A 52 36.56 10.04 35.02
N PRO A 53 35.92 10.61 36.04
CA PRO A 53 34.70 10.04 36.61
C PRO A 53 33.52 10.14 35.64
N LEU A 54 32.77 9.04 35.52
CA LEU A 54 31.57 8.98 34.69
C LEU A 54 30.33 9.29 35.53
N THR A 55 29.32 9.93 34.93
CA THR A 55 28.10 10.36 35.64
C THR A 55 26.84 9.88 34.92
N GLU A 56 25.77 9.63 35.67
CA GLU A 56 24.47 9.19 35.11
C GLU A 56 23.86 10.23 34.17
N ALA A 57 24.12 11.52 34.39
CA ALA A 57 23.58 12.60 33.57
C ALA A 57 24.18 12.65 32.16
N THR A 58 25.37 12.06 31.98
CA THR A 58 26.14 12.12 30.72
C THR A 58 26.32 10.77 30.06
N MET A 59 25.68 9.72 30.59
CA MET A 59 25.78 8.36 30.08
C MET A 59 24.40 7.74 29.84
N HIS A 60 24.29 6.94 28.78
CA HIS A 60 23.12 6.10 28.50
C HIS A 60 23.54 4.69 28.13
N LEU A 61 22.57 3.76 28.14
CA LEU A 61 22.79 2.38 27.77
C LEU A 61 22.32 2.13 26.34
N GLU A 62 23.08 1.34 25.60
CA GLU A 62 22.69 0.81 24.30
C GLU A 62 22.80 -0.71 24.30
N THR A 63 21.89 -1.39 23.62
CA THR A 63 22.00 -2.83 23.36
C THR A 63 22.17 -3.08 21.88
N ARG A 64 22.77 -4.20 21.53
CA ARG A 64 22.75 -4.68 20.15
C ARG A 64 21.33 -5.17 19.82
N SER A 65 20.73 -4.62 18.77
CA SER A 65 19.49 -5.13 18.21
C SER A 65 19.74 -5.80 16.86
N ILE A 66 19.05 -6.91 16.62
CA ILE A 66 19.02 -7.60 15.34
C ILE A 66 17.58 -7.52 14.83
N SER A 67 17.31 -6.59 13.93
CA SER A 67 16.03 -6.53 13.21
C SER A 67 16.09 -7.48 12.02
N THR A 68 15.22 -8.50 12.01
CA THR A 68 15.03 -9.45 10.90
C THR A 68 13.83 -9.11 10.01
N GLU A 69 13.19 -7.97 10.24
CA GLU A 69 11.98 -7.58 9.53
C GLU A 69 12.35 -6.94 8.17
N SER A 70 12.43 -7.79 7.14
CA SER A 70 12.34 -7.44 5.72
C SER A 70 13.46 -6.55 5.12
N GLY A 71 14.72 -6.93 5.28
CA GLY A 71 15.87 -6.31 4.61
C GLY A 71 17.21 -6.99 4.94
N PRO A 72 18.35 -6.52 4.40
CA PRO A 72 19.66 -6.99 4.84
C PRO A 72 19.80 -6.77 6.35
N THR A 73 20.32 -7.77 7.08
CA THR A 73 20.50 -7.72 8.54
C THR A 73 21.41 -6.56 8.93
N VAL A 74 20.83 -5.42 9.30
CA VAL A 74 21.58 -4.28 9.84
C VAL A 74 21.70 -4.48 11.34
N SER A 75 22.85 -5.00 11.77
CA SER A 75 23.21 -5.07 13.19
C SER A 75 23.58 -3.68 13.67
N GLY A 76 22.69 -3.01 14.41
CA GLY A 76 22.91 -1.69 15.00
C GLY A 76 22.89 -1.69 16.52
N ARG A 77 23.50 -0.66 17.14
CA ARG A 77 23.28 -0.33 18.56
C ARG A 77 21.98 0.47 18.69
N VAL A 78 21.17 0.18 19.71
CA VAL A 78 19.89 0.84 19.99
C VAL A 78 19.90 1.31 21.43
N ALA A 79 19.57 2.59 21.65
CA ALA A 79 19.46 3.19 22.98
C ALA A 79 18.33 2.55 23.80
N LEU A 80 18.64 2.26 25.06
CA LEU A 80 17.71 1.73 26.05
C LEU A 80 17.17 2.86 26.90
N ALA A 81 15.84 2.88 27.08
CA ALA A 81 15.21 3.78 28.03
C ALA A 81 15.59 3.43 29.47
N SER A 82 15.84 4.44 30.30
CA SER A 82 16.33 4.31 31.67
C SER A 82 15.32 3.67 32.63
N ASP A 83 14.03 3.82 32.34
CA ASP A 83 12.88 3.29 33.08
C ASP A 83 12.30 2.00 32.46
N ALA A 84 12.86 1.52 31.34
CA ALA A 84 12.44 0.25 30.76
C ALA A 84 12.77 -0.94 31.68
N VAL A 85 11.92 -1.96 31.64
CA VAL A 85 12.10 -3.17 32.45
C VAL A 85 13.16 -4.07 31.83
N VAL A 86 14.20 -4.41 32.59
CA VAL A 86 15.38 -5.14 32.08
C VAL A 86 15.01 -6.42 31.32
N VAL A 87 14.09 -7.25 31.85
CA VAL A 87 13.72 -8.52 31.20
C VAL A 87 12.97 -8.33 29.88
N ASP A 88 12.35 -7.17 29.66
CA ASP A 88 11.55 -6.89 28.47
C ASP A 88 12.42 -6.40 27.30
N VAL A 89 13.51 -5.69 27.61
CA VAL A 89 14.35 -5.02 26.59
C VAL A 89 15.75 -5.61 26.43
N ILE A 90 16.23 -6.40 27.38
CA ILE A 90 17.58 -7.00 27.36
C ILE A 90 17.44 -8.52 27.34
N ALA A 91 18.18 -9.20 26.45
CA ALA A 91 18.20 -10.67 26.40
C ALA A 91 19.19 -11.28 27.43
N ASP A 92 19.01 -12.57 27.77
CA ASP A 92 20.03 -13.26 28.58
C ASP A 92 21.36 -13.36 27.83
N ARG A 93 22.45 -13.02 28.51
CA ARG A 93 23.81 -12.92 27.97
C ARG A 93 23.98 -11.83 26.91
N ALA A 94 23.12 -10.81 26.91
CA ALA A 94 23.29 -9.65 26.05
C ALA A 94 24.50 -8.79 26.44
N ASP A 95 25.11 -8.19 25.42
CA ASP A 95 26.12 -7.14 25.54
C ASP A 95 25.41 -5.78 25.56
N ILE A 96 25.69 -5.00 26.61
CA ILE A 96 25.17 -3.66 26.83
C ILE A 96 26.36 -2.71 26.78
N TYR A 97 26.22 -1.63 26.02
CA TYR A 97 27.24 -0.61 25.84
C TYR A 97 26.85 0.65 26.60
N ILE A 98 27.77 1.21 27.37
CA ILE A 98 27.64 2.52 27.99
C ILE A 98 28.21 3.53 27.01
N VAL A 99 27.41 4.53 26.64
CA VAL A 99 27.76 5.53 25.64
C VAL A 99 27.55 6.92 26.21
N HIS A 100 28.37 7.88 25.75
CA HIS A 100 28.23 9.28 26.11
C HIS A 100 26.93 9.87 25.53
N GLY A 101 26.13 10.44 26.41
CA GLY A 101 24.84 11.04 26.10
C GLY A 101 23.89 10.97 27.29
N PRO A 102 22.90 11.87 27.40
CA PRO A 102 21.95 11.81 28.49
C PRO A 102 21.08 10.55 28.37
N SER A 103 20.88 9.86 29.49
CA SER A 103 19.85 8.83 29.61
C SER A 103 18.45 9.42 29.37
N ARG A 104 17.59 8.66 28.69
CA ARG A 104 16.22 9.06 28.34
C ARG A 104 15.22 8.06 28.89
N THR A 105 14.07 8.54 29.34
CA THR A 105 12.94 7.67 29.71
C THR A 105 12.15 7.24 28.48
N LEU A 106 11.27 6.25 28.63
CA LEU A 106 10.32 5.84 27.60
C LEU A 106 9.45 7.03 27.16
N GLN A 107 9.08 7.89 28.11
CA GLN A 107 8.31 9.10 27.83
C GLN A 107 9.13 10.11 27.00
N ASP A 108 10.38 10.39 27.37
CA ASP A 108 11.26 11.31 26.62
C ASP A 108 11.45 10.83 25.17
N MET A 109 11.70 9.52 24.99
CA MET A 109 11.85 8.93 23.67
C MET A 109 10.55 9.04 22.85
N ALA A 110 9.38 8.85 23.48
CA ALA A 110 8.09 9.02 22.82
C ALA A 110 7.84 10.47 22.41
N ASP A 111 8.17 11.43 23.28
CA ASP A 111 8.02 12.86 23.04
C ASP A 111 8.95 13.35 21.92
N GLU A 112 10.19 12.87 21.86
CA GLU A 112 11.09 13.14 20.74
C GLU A 112 10.55 12.61 19.41
N VAL A 113 10.01 11.38 19.40
CA VAL A 113 9.36 10.82 18.20
C VAL A 113 8.14 11.63 17.80
N ALA A 114 7.35 12.09 18.77
CA ALA A 114 6.18 12.93 18.53
C ALA A 114 6.57 14.31 17.98
N GLU A 115 7.58 14.95 18.56
CA GLU A 115 8.10 16.24 18.10
C GLU A 115 8.75 16.11 16.71
N ALA A 116 9.52 15.05 16.45
CA ALA A 116 10.07 14.79 15.11
C ALA A 116 8.95 14.60 14.07
N LYS A 117 7.86 13.89 14.42
CA LYS A 117 6.66 13.76 13.58
C LYS A 117 6.00 15.12 13.37
N ARG A 118 5.87 15.95 14.40
CA ARG A 118 5.29 17.30 14.32
C ARG A 118 6.13 18.23 13.45
N GLN A 119 7.44 18.25 13.62
CA GLN A 119 8.36 19.03 12.78
C GLN A 119 8.33 18.56 11.32
N LYS A 120 8.28 17.25 11.09
CA LYS A 120 8.10 16.69 9.75
C LYS A 120 6.76 17.12 9.14
N ALA A 121 5.67 17.08 9.91
CA ALA A 121 4.35 17.52 9.48
C ALA A 121 4.32 19.02 9.16
N GLU A 122 4.92 19.86 10.00
CA GLU A 122 4.99 21.31 9.78
C GLU A 122 5.81 21.64 8.53
N ARG A 123 6.95 20.96 8.32
CA ARG A 123 7.73 21.07 7.08
C ARG A 123 6.92 20.64 5.85
N LEU A 124 6.06 19.64 5.98
CA LEU A 124 5.19 19.18 4.89
C LEU A 124 3.99 20.12 4.65
N LYS A 125 3.50 20.82 5.67
CA LYS A 125 2.30 21.68 5.58
C LYS A 125 2.45 22.80 4.55
N GLY A 126 3.64 23.38 4.44
CA GLY A 126 3.96 24.45 3.49
C GLY A 126 4.53 23.99 2.15
N SER A 127 4.74 22.68 1.94
CA SER A 127 5.41 22.17 0.75
C SER A 127 4.54 21.23 -0.08
N VAL A 128 4.66 21.35 -1.39
CA VAL A 128 4.08 20.45 -2.38
C VAL A 128 5.17 19.53 -2.94
N ALA A 129 4.76 18.32 -3.32
CA ALA A 129 5.66 17.39 -4.00
C ALA A 129 5.65 17.67 -5.50
N CYS A 130 6.82 17.47 -6.13
CA CYS A 130 6.89 17.48 -7.58
C CYS A 130 6.01 16.37 -8.18
N LEU A 131 5.33 16.67 -9.28
CA LEU A 131 4.48 15.70 -9.99
C LEU A 131 5.23 14.88 -11.05
N HIS A 132 6.47 15.25 -11.37
CA HIS A 132 7.29 14.48 -12.30
C HIS A 132 7.72 13.13 -11.72
N PHE A 133 7.65 12.06 -12.52
CA PHE A 133 7.95 10.72 -12.04
C PHE A 133 9.41 10.56 -11.59
N GLY A 134 9.59 9.91 -10.43
CA GLY A 134 10.91 9.67 -9.84
C GLY A 134 11.56 10.89 -9.19
N CYS A 135 10.95 12.09 -9.30
CA CYS A 135 11.41 13.25 -8.54
C CYS A 135 10.93 13.15 -7.09
N GLN A 136 11.84 13.29 -6.14
CA GLN A 136 11.54 13.25 -4.70
C GLN A 136 11.57 14.64 -4.04
N ASN A 137 11.70 15.70 -4.85
CA ASN A 137 11.78 17.06 -4.36
C ASN A 137 10.41 17.55 -3.87
N ARG A 138 10.46 18.35 -2.80
CA ARG A 138 9.34 19.13 -2.29
C ARG A 138 9.73 20.60 -2.26
N PHE A 139 8.80 21.48 -2.59
CA PHE A 139 9.03 22.93 -2.67
C PHE A 139 7.81 23.70 -2.15
N PRO A 140 7.96 24.97 -1.75
CA PRO A 140 6.83 25.77 -1.28
C PRO A 140 5.75 25.96 -2.36
N LYS A 141 4.49 26.04 -1.96
CA LYS A 141 3.39 26.39 -2.88
C LYS A 141 3.64 27.77 -3.48
N GLY A 142 3.71 27.87 -4.80
CA GLY A 142 4.01 29.12 -5.51
C GLY A 142 5.50 29.38 -5.76
N GLY A 143 6.38 28.42 -5.45
CA GLY A 143 7.82 28.49 -5.75
C GLY A 143 8.68 29.06 -4.61
N PRO A 144 10.02 29.15 -4.79
CA PRO A 144 10.77 28.84 -6.00
C PRO A 144 10.77 27.34 -6.33
N TYR A 145 10.74 27.03 -7.62
CA TYR A 145 10.74 25.66 -8.13
C TYR A 145 12.18 25.20 -8.38
N PRO A 146 12.66 24.13 -7.73
CA PRO A 146 14.01 23.63 -7.92
C PRO A 146 14.16 22.90 -9.25
N ASP A 147 15.41 22.72 -9.70
CA ASP A 147 15.75 21.85 -10.82
C ASP A 147 15.28 20.41 -10.54
N CYS A 148 14.80 19.75 -11.59
CA CYS A 148 14.15 18.45 -11.54
C CYS A 148 14.87 17.49 -12.48
N ARG A 149 15.25 16.32 -11.96
CA ARG A 149 15.67 15.17 -12.78
C ARG A 149 14.63 14.08 -12.65
N TYR A 150 13.98 13.74 -13.75
CA TYR A 150 12.78 12.91 -13.70
C TYR A 150 12.65 11.94 -14.88
N HIS A 151 11.67 11.06 -14.80
CA HIS A 151 11.28 10.14 -15.86
C HIS A 151 10.02 10.65 -16.54
N LYS A 152 10.02 10.72 -17.87
CA LYS A 152 8.87 11.22 -18.65
C LYS A 152 7.68 10.27 -18.71
N ALA A 153 7.92 8.99 -18.46
CA ALA A 153 6.95 7.92 -18.66
C ALA A 153 6.76 7.09 -17.38
N PRO A 154 5.59 6.46 -17.18
CA PRO A 154 5.26 5.74 -15.96
C PRO A 154 6.17 4.52 -15.71
N PRO A 155 6.16 3.97 -14.48
CA PRO A 155 6.93 2.77 -14.18
C PRO A 155 6.25 1.51 -14.74
N VAL A 156 7.07 0.50 -15.03
CA VAL A 156 6.67 -0.82 -15.52
C VAL A 156 7.16 -1.88 -14.55
N PHE A 157 6.25 -2.76 -14.16
CA PHE A 157 6.53 -3.91 -13.32
C PHE A 157 6.14 -5.18 -14.09
N HIS A 158 7.14 -5.94 -14.54
CA HIS A 158 6.92 -7.16 -15.33
C HIS A 158 7.95 -8.22 -14.92
N GLU A 159 7.51 -9.45 -14.66
CA GLU A 159 8.39 -10.58 -14.31
C GLU A 159 9.41 -10.23 -13.20
N THR A 160 8.93 -9.61 -12.10
CA THR A 160 9.73 -9.12 -10.96
C THR A 160 10.68 -7.95 -11.24
N ALA A 161 10.96 -7.66 -12.51
CA ALA A 161 11.73 -6.50 -12.93
C ALA A 161 10.89 -5.21 -12.83
N LYS A 162 11.52 -4.17 -12.33
CA LYS A 162 10.97 -2.83 -12.11
C LYS A 162 11.81 -1.83 -12.89
N PHE A 163 11.19 -1.06 -13.76
CA PHE A 163 11.88 -0.06 -14.57
C PHE A 163 10.94 1.07 -14.96
N TRP A 164 11.48 2.14 -15.54
CA TRP A 164 10.68 3.22 -16.10
C TRP A 164 10.45 3.00 -17.59
N SER A 165 9.24 3.22 -18.11
CA SER A 165 8.93 3.02 -19.54
C SER A 165 9.88 3.77 -20.48
N CYS A 166 10.37 4.94 -20.05
CA CYS A 166 11.35 5.73 -20.80
C CYS A 166 12.79 5.20 -20.71
N CYS A 167 13.08 4.28 -19.79
CA CYS A 167 14.39 3.69 -19.52
C CYS A 167 14.32 2.15 -19.41
N PRO A 168 13.90 1.41 -20.45
CA PRO A 168 13.71 -0.05 -20.36
C PRO A 168 14.99 -0.84 -20.06
N ASN A 169 16.16 -0.25 -20.33
CA ASN A 169 17.46 -0.86 -20.07
C ASN A 169 17.91 -0.75 -18.60
N LYS A 170 17.26 0.10 -17.78
CA LYS A 170 17.57 0.30 -16.36
C LYS A 170 16.59 -0.49 -15.51
N LYS A 171 16.80 -1.80 -15.41
CA LYS A 171 15.95 -2.71 -14.63
C LYS A 171 16.50 -2.88 -13.22
N ALA A 172 15.61 -2.88 -12.24
CA ALA A 172 15.87 -3.20 -10.85
C ALA A 172 15.00 -4.39 -10.42
N TYR A 173 15.45 -5.18 -9.45
CA TYR A 173 14.71 -6.35 -8.96
C TYR A 173 14.20 -6.14 -7.53
N ASP A 174 14.82 -5.24 -6.78
CA ASP A 174 14.39 -4.72 -5.48
C ASP A 174 13.79 -3.31 -5.61
N TRP A 175 13.07 -2.86 -4.57
CA TRP A 175 12.34 -1.59 -4.60
C TRP A 175 13.27 -0.38 -4.46
N GLU A 176 14.26 -0.49 -3.58
CA GLU A 176 15.25 0.54 -3.28
C GLU A 176 16.07 0.89 -4.52
N THR A 177 16.56 -0.13 -5.24
CA THR A 177 17.30 0.07 -6.49
C THR A 177 16.40 0.68 -7.57
N PHE A 178 15.11 0.32 -7.63
CA PHE A 178 14.17 0.94 -8.56
C PHE A 178 13.96 2.44 -8.26
N GLN A 179 13.75 2.80 -6.99
CA GLN A 179 13.60 4.20 -6.57
C GLN A 179 14.87 5.02 -6.78
N ALA A 180 16.03 4.38 -6.74
CA ALA A 180 17.33 5.01 -6.98
C ALA A 180 17.65 5.23 -8.47
N ILE A 181 16.85 4.71 -9.42
CA ILE A 181 17.08 4.91 -10.85
C ILE A 181 17.00 6.41 -11.18
N PRO A 182 18.11 7.05 -11.59
CA PRO A 182 18.13 8.49 -11.82
C PRO A 182 17.28 8.85 -13.02
N GLY A 183 16.56 9.97 -12.92
CA GLY A 183 15.76 10.54 -14.00
C GLY A 183 16.55 10.70 -15.30
N CYS A 184 15.91 10.38 -16.43
CA CYS A 184 16.50 10.51 -17.77
C CYS A 184 16.32 11.90 -18.39
N GLU A 185 15.49 12.75 -17.79
CA GLU A 185 15.16 14.07 -18.30
C GLU A 185 15.40 15.13 -17.22
N THR A 186 15.64 16.36 -17.65
CA THR A 186 15.89 17.54 -16.82
C THR A 186 14.84 18.60 -17.10
N GLY A 187 14.34 19.26 -16.07
CA GLY A 187 13.42 20.39 -16.20
C GLY A 187 13.25 21.10 -14.86
N THR A 188 12.21 21.92 -14.73
CA THR A 188 11.86 22.57 -13.46
C THR A 188 10.80 21.74 -12.74
N CYS A 189 10.84 21.66 -11.41
CA CYS A 189 9.80 20.98 -10.65
C CYS A 189 8.44 21.67 -10.85
N THR A 190 7.36 20.88 -10.90
CA THR A 190 5.99 21.39 -11.09
C THR A 190 5.02 20.73 -10.10
N ASP A 191 4.07 21.50 -9.59
CA ASP A 191 2.91 21.06 -8.80
C ASP A 191 1.60 21.11 -9.59
N VAL A 192 1.67 21.51 -10.87
CA VAL A 192 0.53 21.58 -11.79
C VAL A 192 0.53 20.35 -12.69
N ARG A 193 -0.64 19.71 -12.82
CA ARG A 193 -0.87 18.66 -13.83
C ARG A 193 -1.15 19.33 -15.16
N GLU A 194 -0.48 18.90 -16.23
CA GLU A 194 -0.71 19.41 -17.58
C GLU A 194 -2.11 19.03 -18.06
N GLU A 195 -2.86 19.97 -18.65
CA GLU A 195 -4.19 19.71 -19.20
C GLU A 195 -4.08 18.84 -20.46
N GLY A 196 -4.79 17.71 -20.50
CA GLY A 196 -4.68 16.69 -21.56
C GLY A 196 -3.71 15.55 -21.29
N ASP A 197 -3.20 15.45 -20.05
CA ASP A 197 -2.33 14.38 -19.59
C ASP A 197 -3.10 13.28 -18.83
N ASP A 198 -4.07 12.68 -19.51
CA ASP A 198 -4.74 11.44 -19.09
C ASP A 198 -3.81 10.21 -19.16
N GLY A 199 -2.61 10.38 -19.73
CA GLY A 199 -1.58 9.36 -19.94
C GLY A 199 -0.60 9.13 -18.77
N LYS A 200 -0.35 10.12 -17.91
CA LYS A 200 0.42 9.92 -16.66
C LYS A 200 -0.42 9.30 -15.53
N GLN A 201 -1.44 8.50 -15.85
CA GLN A 201 -2.09 7.67 -14.85
C GLN A 201 -1.12 6.59 -14.36
N PHE A 202 -0.76 6.67 -13.08
CA PHE A 202 -0.05 5.61 -12.38
C PHE A 202 -0.95 4.36 -12.39
N LEU A 203 -0.67 3.41 -13.30
CA LEU A 203 -1.44 2.18 -13.49
C LEU A 203 -1.27 1.17 -12.34
N GLY A 204 -0.39 1.43 -11.37
CA GLY A 204 -0.31 0.67 -10.12
C GLY A 204 -1.11 1.35 -9.02
N GLY A 205 -1.94 0.63 -8.25
CA GLY A 205 -2.49 1.15 -6.98
C GLY A 205 -3.51 2.31 -7.03
N SER A 206 -3.80 2.88 -8.20
CA SER A 206 -4.96 3.76 -8.40
C SER A 206 -6.20 2.89 -8.46
N ASP A 207 -7.15 3.07 -7.54
CA ASP A 207 -8.42 2.31 -7.55
C ASP A 207 -9.27 2.73 -8.77
N LEU A 208 -9.04 2.07 -9.90
CA LEU A 208 -9.76 2.31 -11.15
C LEU A 208 -11.20 1.79 -11.12
N ARG A 209 -11.66 1.18 -10.01
CA ARG A 209 -13.03 0.66 -9.87
C ARG A 209 -14.09 1.75 -10.02
N GLU A 210 -13.77 3.00 -9.71
CA GLU A 210 -14.69 4.13 -9.90
C GLU A 210 -14.85 4.53 -11.38
N LYS A 211 -13.84 4.26 -12.22
CA LYS A 211 -13.86 4.54 -13.66
C LYS A 211 -14.36 3.40 -14.52
N THR A 212 -14.21 2.15 -14.06
CA THR A 212 -14.97 1.04 -14.64
C THR A 212 -16.39 1.18 -14.15
N GLU A 213 -17.32 1.58 -15.01
CA GLU A 213 -18.75 1.51 -14.70
C GLU A 213 -19.03 0.12 -14.11
N ALA A 214 -19.46 0.10 -12.85
CA ALA A 214 -19.70 -1.14 -12.13
C ALA A 214 -20.75 -1.92 -12.92
N VAL A 215 -20.33 -2.99 -13.61
CA VAL A 215 -21.26 -3.95 -14.19
C VAL A 215 -22.16 -4.40 -13.05
N PRO A 216 -23.48 -4.14 -13.08
CA PRO A 216 -24.36 -4.48 -11.99
C PRO A 216 -24.25 -5.99 -11.76
N LEU A 217 -23.75 -6.38 -10.58
CA LEU A 217 -23.74 -7.78 -10.19
C LEU A 217 -25.19 -8.24 -10.11
N LYS A 218 -25.52 -9.27 -10.90
CA LYS A 218 -26.86 -9.88 -10.87
C LYS A 218 -27.15 -10.35 -9.44
N SER A 219 -28.31 -10.01 -8.91
CA SER A 219 -28.69 -10.43 -7.56
C SER A 219 -28.86 -11.95 -7.50
N ILE A 220 -28.76 -12.50 -6.28
CA ILE A 220 -29.08 -13.91 -6.02
C ILE A 220 -30.52 -14.22 -6.44
N ASP A 221 -31.42 -13.25 -6.28
CA ASP A 221 -32.82 -13.37 -6.71
C ASP A 221 -32.94 -13.42 -8.24
N ASP A 222 -32.13 -12.67 -8.99
CA ASP A 222 -32.07 -12.74 -10.46
C ASP A 222 -31.54 -14.11 -10.93
N PHE A 223 -30.56 -14.67 -10.22
CA PHE A 223 -30.01 -15.99 -10.52
C PHE A 223 -31.05 -17.10 -10.24
N ASN A 224 -31.80 -16.99 -9.15
CA ASN A 224 -32.86 -17.92 -8.78
C ASN A 224 -34.09 -17.80 -9.70
N LYS A 225 -34.41 -16.59 -10.18
CA LYS A 225 -35.46 -16.38 -11.20
C LYS A 225 -35.09 -17.00 -12.54
N ALA A 226 -33.82 -16.89 -12.96
CA ALA A 226 -33.34 -17.52 -14.20
C ALA A 226 -33.39 -19.06 -14.15
N GLN A 227 -33.31 -19.66 -12.96
CA GLN A 227 -33.46 -21.12 -12.77
C GLN A 227 -34.92 -21.59 -12.76
N THR A 228 -35.87 -20.72 -12.39
CA THR A 228 -37.29 -21.09 -12.22
C THR A 228 -38.18 -20.72 -13.42
N SER A 229 -37.75 -19.79 -14.27
CA SER A 229 -38.53 -19.28 -15.42
C SER A 229 -38.24 -19.97 -16.76
N GLY A 230 -37.35 -20.99 -16.79
CA GLY A 230 -36.87 -21.59 -18.03
C GLY A 230 -36.02 -20.61 -18.87
N GLU A 231 -35.33 -21.12 -19.89
CA GLU A 231 -34.43 -20.30 -20.72
C GLU A 231 -35.15 -19.19 -21.53
N ALA A 232 -36.48 -19.21 -21.60
CA ALA A 232 -37.26 -18.30 -22.42
C ALA A 232 -37.23 -16.83 -21.98
N ALA A 233 -37.43 -16.56 -20.69
CA ALA A 233 -37.42 -15.21 -20.13
C ALA A 233 -36.08 -14.47 -20.35
N PRO A 234 -34.91 -15.07 -20.07
CA PRO A 234 -33.63 -14.40 -20.32
C PRO A 234 -33.31 -14.23 -21.82
N ILE A 235 -33.90 -15.04 -22.72
CA ILE A 235 -33.73 -14.87 -24.18
C ILE A 235 -34.53 -13.66 -24.68
N LEU A 236 -35.77 -13.47 -24.21
CA LEU A 236 -36.60 -12.33 -24.60
C LEU A 236 -36.00 -10.99 -24.11
N GLU A 237 -35.42 -10.95 -22.92
CA GLU A 237 -34.71 -9.77 -22.38
C GLU A 237 -33.44 -9.43 -23.18
N ARG A 238 -32.67 -10.46 -23.60
CA ARG A 238 -31.54 -10.25 -24.51
C ARG A 238 -32.01 -9.71 -25.87
N LEU A 239 -33.12 -10.22 -26.39
CA LEU A 239 -33.67 -9.80 -27.68
C LEU A 239 -34.18 -8.35 -27.61
N GLU A 240 -34.80 -7.93 -26.51
CA GLU A 240 -35.17 -6.54 -26.23
C GLU A 240 -33.95 -5.61 -26.32
N THR A 241 -32.84 -6.00 -25.68
CA THR A 241 -31.60 -5.21 -25.69
C THR A 241 -31.02 -5.06 -27.09
N VAL A 242 -30.98 -6.14 -27.87
CA VAL A 242 -30.48 -6.11 -29.25
C VAL A 242 -31.36 -5.26 -30.15
N LEU A 243 -32.69 -5.39 -30.05
CA LEU A 243 -33.62 -4.60 -30.86
C LEU A 243 -33.55 -3.10 -30.53
N LEU A 244 -33.33 -2.76 -29.27
CA LEU A 244 -33.11 -1.37 -28.85
C LEU A 244 -31.84 -0.77 -29.47
N GLN A 245 -30.74 -1.53 -29.54
CA GLN A 245 -29.53 -1.11 -30.26
C GLN A 245 -29.77 -0.93 -31.77
N LEU A 246 -30.73 -1.67 -32.34
CA LEU A 246 -31.15 -1.54 -33.74
C LEU A 246 -32.19 -0.42 -33.96
N GLY A 247 -32.54 0.34 -32.92
CA GLY A 247 -33.45 1.48 -33.00
C GLY A 247 -34.94 1.14 -32.81
N VAL A 248 -35.27 -0.05 -32.31
CA VAL A 248 -36.66 -0.40 -31.93
C VAL A 248 -36.93 0.10 -30.51
N GLU A 249 -38.00 0.88 -30.34
CA GLU A 249 -38.40 1.39 -29.02
C GLU A 249 -38.75 0.26 -28.05
N LYS A 250 -38.38 0.45 -26.79
CA LYS A 250 -38.59 -0.53 -25.73
C LYS A 250 -40.08 -0.79 -25.50
N GLU A 251 -40.89 0.27 -25.48
CA GLU A 251 -42.34 0.15 -25.30
C GLU A 251 -42.99 -0.67 -26.41
N LEU A 252 -42.54 -0.50 -27.65
CA LEU A 252 -43.07 -1.24 -28.79
C LEU A 252 -42.80 -2.75 -28.65
N PHE A 253 -41.59 -3.13 -28.24
CA PHE A 253 -41.25 -4.53 -27.98
C PHE A 253 -42.14 -5.13 -26.88
N GLN A 254 -42.32 -4.40 -25.78
CA GLN A 254 -43.14 -4.86 -24.65
C GLN A 254 -44.61 -5.02 -25.03
N GLN A 255 -45.16 -4.11 -25.83
CA GLN A 255 -46.53 -4.23 -26.35
C GLN A 255 -46.72 -5.47 -27.22
N VAL A 256 -45.74 -5.79 -28.08
CA VAL A 256 -45.78 -6.99 -28.93
C VAL A 256 -45.74 -8.26 -28.08
N VAL A 257 -44.82 -8.33 -27.11
CA VAL A 257 -44.70 -9.48 -26.20
C VAL A 257 -45.97 -9.64 -25.37
N HIS A 258 -46.54 -8.55 -24.86
CA HIS A 258 -47.79 -8.58 -24.10
C HIS A 258 -48.96 -9.09 -24.95
N GLY A 259 -49.10 -8.60 -26.19
CA GLY A 259 -50.14 -9.07 -27.11
C GLY A 259 -50.00 -10.57 -27.42
N MET A 260 -48.78 -11.08 -27.60
CA MET A 260 -48.54 -12.52 -27.77
C MET A 260 -48.84 -13.32 -26.51
N LYS A 261 -48.50 -12.79 -25.33
CA LYS A 261 -48.83 -13.42 -24.04
C LYS A 261 -50.34 -13.62 -23.92
N VAL A 262 -51.14 -12.58 -24.16
CA VAL A 262 -52.61 -12.65 -24.09
C VAL A 262 -53.19 -13.67 -25.09
N ASN A 263 -52.64 -13.76 -26.30
CA ASN A 263 -53.13 -14.69 -27.32
C ASN A 263 -52.81 -16.16 -27.01
N LEU A 264 -51.70 -16.42 -26.32
CA LEU A 264 -51.21 -17.77 -26.00
C LEU A 264 -51.58 -18.23 -24.59
N GLU A 265 -52.04 -17.33 -23.73
CA GLU A 265 -52.38 -17.61 -22.32
C GLU A 265 -53.41 -18.73 -22.17
N ALA A 266 -54.39 -18.81 -23.09
CA ALA A 266 -55.41 -19.85 -23.11
C ALA A 266 -54.88 -21.25 -23.52
N GLN A 267 -53.66 -21.34 -24.06
CA GLN A 267 -53.08 -22.58 -24.60
C GLN A 267 -51.97 -23.18 -23.72
N THR A 268 -51.63 -22.53 -22.60
CA THR A 268 -50.49 -22.89 -21.75
C THR A 268 -50.91 -23.08 -20.30
N ALA A 269 -50.34 -24.07 -19.60
CA ALA A 269 -50.76 -24.40 -18.24
C ALA A 269 -50.01 -23.61 -17.15
N ASN A 270 -48.84 -23.07 -17.47
CA ASN A 270 -48.01 -22.30 -16.54
C ASN A 270 -47.25 -21.16 -17.24
N GLU A 271 -46.75 -20.21 -16.45
CA GLU A 271 -46.06 -19.03 -16.98
C GLU A 271 -44.75 -19.35 -17.72
N ALA A 272 -44.07 -20.45 -17.37
CA ALA A 272 -42.85 -20.87 -18.06
C ALA A 272 -43.15 -21.38 -19.49
N GLU A 273 -44.20 -22.18 -19.65
CA GLU A 273 -44.71 -22.64 -20.95
C GLU A 273 -45.21 -21.47 -21.80
N LEU A 274 -45.86 -20.51 -21.17
CA LEU A 274 -46.33 -19.28 -21.83
C LEU A 274 -45.15 -18.47 -22.39
N MET A 275 -44.11 -18.25 -21.59
CA MET A 275 -42.92 -17.53 -22.04
C MET A 275 -42.15 -18.28 -23.14
N GLU A 276 -42.09 -19.60 -23.06
CA GLU A 276 -41.48 -20.45 -24.10
C GLU A 276 -42.29 -20.43 -25.41
N ALA A 277 -43.62 -20.46 -25.33
CA ALA A 277 -44.49 -20.32 -26.50
C ALA A 277 -44.33 -18.95 -27.18
N VAL A 278 -44.29 -17.87 -26.39
CA VAL A 278 -44.04 -16.51 -26.89
C VAL A 278 -42.66 -16.41 -27.55
N LYS A 279 -41.61 -16.99 -26.95
CA LYS A 279 -40.26 -17.05 -27.55
C LYS A 279 -40.30 -17.70 -28.92
N ASN A 280 -40.97 -18.85 -29.03
CA ASN A 280 -41.01 -19.64 -30.26
C ASN A 280 -41.82 -18.94 -31.36
N GLU A 281 -42.97 -18.35 -31.02
CA GLU A 281 -43.79 -17.60 -31.98
C GLU A 281 -43.07 -16.33 -32.48
N LEU A 282 -42.53 -15.53 -31.55
CA LEU A 282 -41.82 -14.29 -31.88
C LEU A 282 -40.56 -14.58 -32.70
N GLY A 283 -39.74 -15.54 -32.28
CA GLY A 283 -38.55 -15.97 -33.00
C GLY A 283 -38.87 -16.49 -34.41
N GLY A 284 -39.98 -17.22 -34.55
CA GLY A 284 -40.48 -17.69 -35.85
C GLY A 284 -40.85 -16.54 -36.79
N LYS A 285 -41.59 -15.54 -36.30
CA LYS A 285 -41.98 -14.35 -37.08
C LYS A 285 -40.77 -13.50 -37.49
N LEU A 286 -39.83 -13.25 -36.57
CA LEU A 286 -38.58 -12.54 -36.85
C LEU A 286 -37.75 -13.27 -37.92
N LYS A 287 -37.61 -14.60 -37.79
CA LYS A 287 -36.89 -15.41 -38.77
C LYS A 287 -37.54 -15.35 -40.15
N ALA A 288 -38.87 -15.38 -40.23
CA ALA A 288 -39.60 -15.24 -41.48
C ALA A 288 -39.41 -13.86 -42.11
N ALA A 289 -39.48 -12.78 -41.32
CA ALA A 289 -39.26 -11.42 -41.78
C ALA A 289 -37.82 -11.21 -42.32
N ILE A 290 -36.81 -11.66 -41.58
CA ILE A 290 -35.41 -11.56 -42.01
C ILE A 290 -35.18 -12.36 -43.30
N LYS A 291 -35.78 -13.55 -43.42
CA LYS A 291 -35.74 -14.33 -44.67
C LYS A 291 -36.38 -13.59 -45.83
N ALA A 292 -37.53 -12.93 -45.62
CA ALA A 292 -38.21 -12.17 -46.66
C ALA A 292 -37.34 -11.00 -47.15
N VAL A 293 -36.73 -10.25 -46.23
CA VAL A 293 -35.78 -9.18 -46.55
C VAL A 293 -34.58 -9.73 -47.32
N ALA A 294 -33.99 -10.85 -46.89
CA ALA A 294 -32.88 -11.47 -47.59
C ALA A 294 -33.27 -11.89 -49.02
N VAL A 295 -34.45 -12.48 -49.20
CA VAL A 295 -34.97 -12.85 -50.53
C VAL A 295 -35.16 -11.61 -51.40
N GLU A 296 -35.71 -10.53 -50.88
CA GLU A 296 -35.92 -9.28 -51.61
C GLU A 296 -34.60 -8.63 -52.04
N GLN A 297 -33.62 -8.54 -51.14
CA GLN A 297 -32.28 -8.02 -51.45
C GLN A 297 -31.53 -8.88 -52.48
N LEU A 298 -31.72 -10.21 -52.43
CA LEU A 298 -31.12 -11.13 -53.40
C LEU A 298 -31.88 -11.19 -54.74
N ARG A 299 -33.12 -10.67 -54.80
CA ARG A 299 -33.93 -10.59 -56.03
C ARG A 299 -33.52 -9.43 -56.93
N ILE A 300 -32.75 -8.48 -56.41
CA ILE A 300 -32.18 -7.37 -57.18
C ILE A 300 -30.88 -7.88 -57.83
N LYS A 301 -31.02 -8.51 -58.99
CA LYS A 301 -30.02 -8.58 -60.05
C LYS A 301 -30.70 -8.29 -61.38
#